data_AF-U6DXS7-F1
#
_entry.id   AF-U6DXS7-F1
#
_cell.length_a   1.000
_cell.length_b   1.000
_cell.length_c   1.000
_cell.angle_alpha   90.00
_cell.angle_beta   90.00
_cell.angle_gamma   90.00
#
_symmetry.space_group_name_H-M   'P 1'
#
loop_
_entity.id
_entity.type
_entity.pdbx_description
1 polymer ?
#
loop_
_entity_poly.entity_id
_entity_poly.type
_entity_poly.pdbx_seq_one_letter_code
_entity_poly.pdbx_strand_id
1 'polypeptide(L)'
;TKCGFLYRALGFTLATGLEADKVEVLLLELLYKTDYGNDFDREGVILCFGLCARGQVKTVLNVLHDFEERIQESEQSWQIGAWRKDHPWRRETVKSALMVMYSCVASYCHPQMLLTHVDNPITAKIIHHYSSSCQDICLKMAFMKSVVQVTTAIKNIKDLEDFQFAQKMTLTGIIIATIKAEPTDSLVSPVRTMAMEALSHLSNLKPFYSTEESNELMDISIHSVISLQPPAEDNESIQTLYANAKHALEQLMEGLMQRQLDPKGLQEMVHLLEKWILSEKEGEREKAMNLHLHLLQIYVQSIGVCIPLKLGQFGTLVGLIAPCTCDSHRRTR
;
A
#
# COMPACT_ATOMS: atom_id res chain seq x y z
N THR A 1 -21.98 10.39 14.79
CA THR A 1 -21.17 11.51 15.33
C THR A 1 -20.99 11.53 16.85
N LYS A 2 -21.85 10.91 17.68
CA LYS A 2 -21.61 10.80 19.15
C LYS A 2 -20.71 9.61 19.56
N CYS A 3 -20.92 8.42 18.99
CA CYS A 3 -20.12 7.26 19.38
C CYS A 3 -18.65 7.35 18.93
N GLY A 4 -18.35 8.04 17.80
CA GLY A 4 -16.97 8.21 17.32
C GLY A 4 -16.17 9.13 18.23
N PHE A 5 -16.86 10.05 18.93
CA PHE A 5 -16.27 10.87 19.98
C PHE A 5 -15.89 10.02 21.21
N LEU A 6 -16.69 9.00 21.56
CA LEU A 6 -16.41 8.13 22.72
C LEU A 6 -15.12 7.33 22.55
N TYR A 7 -14.92 6.67 21.40
CA TYR A 7 -13.68 5.94 21.12
C TYR A 7 -12.45 6.86 21.13
N ARG A 8 -12.57 8.08 20.60
CA ARG A 8 -11.50 9.07 20.64
C ARG A 8 -11.20 9.51 22.08
N ALA A 9 -12.23 9.88 22.84
CA ALA A 9 -12.09 10.33 24.22
C ALA A 9 -11.49 9.22 25.11
N LEU A 10 -11.92 7.98 24.92
CA LEU A 10 -11.36 6.81 25.60
C LEU A 10 -9.87 6.65 25.25
N GLY A 11 -9.51 6.63 23.97
CA GLY A 11 -8.12 6.48 23.53
C GLY A 11 -7.18 7.55 24.13
N PHE A 12 -7.60 8.83 24.14
CA PHE A 12 -6.83 9.90 24.79
C PHE A 12 -6.72 9.72 26.30
N THR A 13 -7.81 9.35 26.97
CA THR A 13 -7.84 9.15 28.42
C THR A 13 -6.90 8.01 28.83
N LEU A 14 -6.91 6.91 28.07
CA LEU A 14 -6.01 5.77 28.31
C LEU A 14 -4.55 6.13 28.04
N ALA A 15 -4.28 7.00 27.04
CA ALA A 15 -2.92 7.43 26.73
C ALA A 15 -2.25 8.22 27.87
N THR A 16 -3.00 9.02 28.63
CA THR A 16 -2.43 10.00 29.58
C THR A 16 -2.90 9.86 31.03
N GLY A 17 -3.97 9.11 31.29
CA GLY A 17 -4.74 9.21 32.52
C GLY A 17 -4.65 8.03 33.48
N LEU A 18 -4.02 6.92 33.12
CA LEU A 18 -4.05 5.67 33.89
C LEU A 18 -2.69 4.95 33.92
N GLU A 19 -2.51 4.13 34.97
CA GLU A 19 -1.42 3.16 35.09
C GLU A 19 -1.57 2.03 34.06
N ALA A 20 -0.45 1.46 33.61
CA ALA A 20 -0.41 0.47 32.54
C ALA A 20 -1.35 -0.73 32.80
N ASP A 21 -1.37 -1.27 34.02
CA ASP A 21 -2.21 -2.42 34.39
C ASP A 21 -3.71 -2.15 34.20
N LYS A 22 -4.15 -0.91 34.47
CA LYS A 22 -5.57 -0.52 34.27
C LYS A 22 -5.89 -0.33 32.79
N VAL A 23 -4.94 0.24 32.04
CA VAL A 23 -5.07 0.40 30.58
C VAL A 23 -5.18 -0.97 29.92
N GLU A 24 -4.35 -1.94 30.35
CA GLU A 24 -4.36 -3.31 29.84
C GLU A 24 -5.74 -3.96 29.97
N VAL A 25 -6.32 -3.94 31.18
CA VAL A 25 -7.65 -4.52 31.46
C VAL A 25 -8.73 -3.88 30.57
N LEU A 26 -8.75 -2.55 30.47
CA LEU A 26 -9.78 -1.82 29.72
C LEU A 26 -9.66 -2.06 28.20
N LEU A 27 -8.44 -2.07 27.66
CA LEU A 27 -8.21 -2.34 26.24
C LEU A 27 -8.58 -3.78 25.88
N LEU A 28 -8.23 -4.74 26.73
CA LEU A 28 -8.55 -6.13 26.49
C LEU A 28 -10.06 -6.37 26.57
N GLU A 29 -10.75 -5.79 27.55
CA GLU A 29 -12.21 -5.81 27.64
C GLU A 29 -12.87 -5.20 26.39
N LEU A 30 -12.30 -4.10 25.87
CA LEU A 30 -12.77 -3.46 24.64
C LEU A 30 -12.65 -4.40 23.44
N LEU A 31 -11.53 -5.11 23.27
CA LEU A 31 -11.35 -6.09 22.18
C LEU A 31 -12.38 -7.22 22.26
N TYR A 32 -12.69 -7.73 23.47
CA TYR A 32 -13.70 -8.77 23.66
C TYR A 32 -15.13 -8.29 23.44
N LYS A 33 -15.43 -7.02 23.72
CA LYS A 33 -16.78 -6.45 23.55
C LYS A 33 -17.02 -5.81 22.20
N THR A 34 -16.01 -5.71 21.34
CA THR A 34 -16.16 -5.14 20.01
C THR A 34 -17.02 -6.05 19.12
N ASP A 35 -17.90 -5.45 18.32
CA ASP A 35 -18.51 -6.11 17.18
C ASP A 35 -17.69 -5.82 15.92
N TYR A 36 -16.80 -6.75 15.56
CA TYR A 36 -15.93 -6.58 14.40
C TYR A 36 -16.70 -6.58 13.06
N GLY A 37 -17.91 -7.15 13.03
CA GLY A 37 -18.79 -7.13 11.85
C GLY A 37 -19.41 -5.76 11.59
N ASN A 38 -19.45 -4.90 12.62
CA ASN A 38 -19.90 -3.53 12.51
C ASN A 38 -18.72 -2.61 12.17
N ASP A 39 -18.75 -1.99 10.99
CA ASP A 39 -17.66 -1.11 10.51
C ASP A 39 -17.39 0.04 11.49
N PHE A 40 -18.44 0.59 12.09
CA PHE A 40 -18.32 1.70 13.02
C PHE A 40 -17.61 1.31 14.32
N ASP A 41 -17.98 0.17 14.92
CA ASP A 41 -17.30 -0.33 16.12
C ASP A 41 -15.86 -0.76 15.81
N ARG A 42 -15.65 -1.44 14.67
CA ARG A 42 -14.33 -1.83 14.20
C ARG A 42 -13.40 -0.64 14.03
N GLU A 43 -13.83 0.41 13.32
CA GLU A 43 -13.04 1.63 13.15
C GLU A 43 -12.85 2.39 14.47
N GLY A 44 -13.85 2.38 15.34
CA GLY A 44 -13.80 2.95 16.67
C GLY A 44 -12.69 2.35 17.53
N VAL A 45 -12.67 1.01 17.67
CA VAL A 45 -11.64 0.33 18.47
C VAL A 45 -10.24 0.52 17.88
N ILE A 46 -10.10 0.48 16.54
CA ILE A 46 -8.82 0.74 15.84
C ILE A 46 -8.27 2.12 16.21
N LEU A 47 -9.12 3.14 16.15
CA LEU A 47 -8.71 4.50 16.48
C LEU A 47 -8.38 4.66 17.98
N CYS A 48 -9.15 4.02 18.85
CA CYS A 48 -8.90 4.03 20.29
C CYS A 48 -7.51 3.45 20.61
N PHE A 49 -7.16 2.31 20.02
CA PHE A 49 -5.85 1.67 20.18
C PHE A 49 -4.71 2.54 19.67
N GLY A 50 -4.87 3.14 18.48
CA GLY A 50 -3.89 4.08 17.95
C GLY A 50 -3.65 5.26 18.89
N LEU A 51 -4.73 5.95 19.29
CA LEU A 51 -4.61 7.10 20.21
C LEU A 51 -3.99 6.72 21.55
N CYS A 52 -4.33 5.55 22.10
CA CYS A 52 -3.74 5.03 23.33
C CYS A 52 -2.22 4.82 23.20
N ALA A 53 -1.76 4.35 22.04
CA ALA A 53 -0.34 4.08 21.79
C ALA A 53 0.56 5.32 21.90
N ARG A 54 0.00 6.53 21.80
CA ARG A 54 0.74 7.80 21.96
C ARG A 54 1.47 7.90 23.31
N GLY A 55 0.89 7.35 24.37
CA GLY A 55 1.50 7.32 25.71
C GLY A 55 1.75 5.91 26.25
N GLN A 56 1.15 4.89 25.64
CA GLN A 56 1.11 3.51 26.17
C GLN A 56 1.50 2.46 25.13
N VAL A 57 2.38 2.77 24.15
CA VAL A 57 2.71 1.87 23.02
C VAL A 57 3.05 0.44 23.46
N LYS A 58 3.89 0.26 24.50
CA LYS A 58 4.26 -1.06 24.99
C LYS A 58 3.05 -1.83 25.52
N THR A 59 2.23 -1.18 26.34
CA THR A 59 0.99 -1.75 26.90
C THR A 59 0.03 -2.16 25.78
N VAL A 60 -0.16 -1.28 24.78
CA VAL A 60 -1.05 -1.55 23.64
C VAL A 60 -0.57 -2.76 22.83
N LEU A 61 0.73 -2.84 22.51
CA LEU A 61 1.30 -3.98 21.78
C LEU A 61 1.19 -5.29 22.58
N ASN A 62 1.40 -5.24 23.90
CA ASN A 62 1.21 -6.40 24.77
C ASN A 62 -0.25 -6.86 24.78
N VAL A 63 -1.22 -5.95 24.89
CA VAL A 63 -2.65 -6.30 24.85
C VAL A 63 -3.04 -6.96 23.54
N LEU A 64 -2.54 -6.44 22.40
CA LEU A 64 -2.80 -7.06 21.09
C LEU A 64 -2.25 -8.47 21.03
N HIS A 65 -1.01 -8.68 21.51
CA HIS A 65 -0.39 -9.99 21.56
C HIS A 65 -1.15 -10.97 22.48
N ASP A 66 -1.52 -10.53 23.68
CA ASP A 66 -2.29 -11.31 24.65
C ASP A 66 -3.66 -11.71 24.10
N PHE A 67 -4.32 -10.79 23.41
CA PHE A 67 -5.61 -11.06 22.78
C PHE A 67 -5.47 -12.14 21.70
N GLU A 68 -4.44 -12.05 20.85
CA GLU A 68 -4.13 -13.04 19.81
C GLU A 68 -3.89 -14.45 20.38
N GLU A 69 -3.07 -14.56 21.43
CA GLU A 69 -2.81 -15.84 22.11
C GLU A 69 -4.12 -16.46 22.66
N ARG A 70 -4.99 -15.62 23.23
CA ARG A 70 -6.25 -16.08 23.84
C ARG A 70 -7.32 -16.48 22.82
N ILE A 71 -7.32 -15.89 21.62
CA ILE A 71 -8.27 -16.25 20.56
C ILE A 71 -7.85 -17.50 19.76
N GLN A 72 -6.72 -18.14 20.11
CA GLN A 72 -6.16 -19.35 19.52
C GLN A 72 -6.05 -19.30 17.98
N GLU A 73 -4.90 -18.84 17.49
CA GLU A 73 -4.55 -18.74 16.07
C GLU A 73 -4.23 -20.07 15.36
N SER A 74 -4.73 -21.23 15.85
CA SER A 74 -4.43 -22.51 15.19
C SER A 74 -5.27 -22.68 13.90
N GLU A 75 -4.61 -23.06 12.79
CA GLU A 75 -5.29 -23.33 11.51
C GLU A 75 -6.42 -24.35 11.65
N GLN A 76 -6.30 -25.28 12.59
CA GLN A 76 -7.22 -26.39 12.84
C GLN A 76 -8.33 -26.05 13.87
N SER A 77 -8.19 -24.98 14.65
CA SER A 77 -9.10 -24.69 15.78
C SER A 77 -9.27 -23.19 16.03
N TRP A 78 -9.73 -22.45 15.04
CA TRP A 78 -10.27 -21.10 15.28
C TRP A 78 -11.58 -21.20 16.07
N GLN A 79 -11.45 -21.33 17.39
CA GLN A 79 -12.54 -21.51 18.35
C GLN A 79 -13.22 -20.18 18.68
N ILE A 80 -13.25 -19.21 17.74
CA ILE A 80 -13.90 -17.91 17.98
C ILE A 80 -15.43 -18.01 17.93
N GLY A 81 -15.97 -19.04 17.30
CA GLY A 81 -17.42 -19.34 17.33
C GLY A 81 -18.01 -19.49 18.74
N ALA A 82 -17.16 -19.60 19.78
CA ALA A 82 -17.58 -19.70 21.18
C ALA A 82 -17.68 -18.36 21.93
N TRP A 83 -17.16 -17.24 21.42
CA TRP A 83 -17.07 -15.98 22.20
C TRP A 83 -18.30 -15.07 22.06
N ARG A 84 -19.06 -15.20 20.97
CA ARG A 84 -20.43 -14.65 20.87
C ARG A 84 -21.35 -15.67 20.22
N LYS A 85 -22.36 -16.11 20.97
CA LYS A 85 -23.36 -17.10 20.51
C LYS A 85 -24.27 -16.56 19.41
N ASP A 86 -24.55 -15.26 19.39
CA ASP A 86 -25.54 -14.67 18.48
C ASP A 86 -24.90 -14.18 17.17
N HIS A 87 -23.67 -13.65 17.23
CA HIS A 87 -22.90 -13.13 16.09
C HIS A 87 -21.43 -13.59 16.19
N PRO A 88 -21.09 -14.78 15.67
CA PRO A 88 -19.73 -15.29 15.74
C PRO A 88 -18.79 -14.39 14.93
N TRP A 89 -17.63 -14.05 15.47
CA TRP A 89 -16.67 -13.24 14.72
C TRP A 89 -16.11 -14.03 13.53
N ARG A 90 -16.03 -13.35 12.39
CA ARG A 90 -15.36 -13.88 11.19
C ARG A 90 -13.86 -13.69 11.32
N ARG A 91 -13.11 -14.76 11.04
CA ARG A 91 -11.65 -14.80 11.19
C ARG A 91 -10.97 -13.65 10.45
N GLU A 92 -11.33 -13.49 9.19
CA GLU A 92 -10.76 -12.53 8.24
C GLU A 92 -11.09 -11.09 8.66
N THR A 93 -12.28 -10.85 9.24
CA THR A 93 -12.68 -9.54 9.73
C THR A 93 -11.89 -9.14 10.98
N VAL A 94 -11.68 -10.06 11.92
CA VAL A 94 -10.85 -9.82 13.11
C VAL A 94 -9.39 -9.59 12.71
N LYS A 95 -8.83 -10.44 11.84
CA LYS A 95 -7.44 -10.29 11.36
C LYS A 95 -7.25 -9.00 10.56
N SER A 96 -8.22 -8.61 9.73
CA SER A 96 -8.22 -7.30 9.06
C SER A 96 -8.19 -6.16 10.06
N ALA A 97 -9.00 -6.24 11.13
CA ALA A 97 -8.99 -5.25 12.19
C ALA A 97 -7.63 -5.19 12.90
N LEU A 98 -7.05 -6.34 13.25
CA LEU A 98 -5.74 -6.43 13.92
C LEU A 98 -4.61 -5.82 13.06
N MET A 99 -4.54 -6.10 11.76
CA MET A 99 -3.56 -5.47 10.86
C MET A 99 -3.67 -3.94 10.89
N VAL A 100 -4.90 -3.42 10.83
CA VAL A 100 -5.14 -1.97 10.89
C VAL A 100 -4.87 -1.43 12.30
N MET A 101 -5.09 -2.19 13.37
CA MET A 101 -4.71 -1.79 14.73
C MET A 101 -3.20 -1.62 14.86
N TYR A 102 -2.39 -2.60 14.43
CA TYR A 102 -0.92 -2.49 14.47
C TYR A 102 -0.39 -1.30 13.67
N SER A 103 -0.92 -1.07 12.47
CA SER A 103 -0.50 0.07 11.64
C SER A 103 -1.03 1.41 12.17
N CYS A 104 -2.20 1.43 12.83
CA CYS A 104 -2.69 2.59 13.56
C CYS A 104 -1.79 2.88 14.77
N VAL A 105 -1.34 1.86 15.52
CA VAL A 105 -0.32 2.01 16.57
C VAL A 105 0.93 2.67 16.00
N ALA A 106 1.41 2.24 14.84
CA ALA A 106 2.55 2.90 14.17
C ALA A 106 2.31 4.39 13.90
N SER A 107 1.10 4.73 13.43
CA SER A 107 0.72 6.09 13.05
C SER A 107 0.65 7.08 14.23
N TYR A 108 0.38 6.59 15.44
CA TYR A 108 0.20 7.41 16.64
C TYR A 108 1.29 7.22 17.69
N CYS A 109 2.14 6.21 17.53
CA CYS A 109 3.31 5.99 18.38
C CYS A 109 4.24 7.21 18.33
N HIS A 110 4.89 7.50 19.45
CA HIS A 110 5.92 8.53 19.48
C HIS A 110 7.07 8.17 18.50
N PRO A 111 7.53 9.08 17.62
CA PRO A 111 8.53 8.78 16.59
C PRO A 111 9.78 8.04 17.09
N GLN A 112 10.29 8.42 18.27
CA GLN A 112 11.47 7.79 18.88
C GLN A 112 11.22 6.34 19.32
N MET A 113 9.98 5.98 19.63
CA MET A 113 9.59 4.63 20.03
C MET A 113 9.16 3.76 18.83
N LEU A 114 8.78 4.38 17.71
CA LEU A 114 8.32 3.64 16.54
C LEU A 114 9.43 2.72 16.00
N LEU A 115 10.66 3.23 15.91
CA LEU A 115 11.79 2.47 15.35
C LEU A 115 12.07 1.16 16.09
N THR A 116 11.79 1.08 17.40
CA THR A 116 12.00 -0.15 18.19
C THR A 116 10.92 -1.20 17.98
N HIS A 117 9.80 -0.83 17.35
CA HIS A 117 8.61 -1.67 17.23
C HIS A 117 8.13 -1.90 15.80
N VAL A 118 8.61 -1.08 14.84
CA VAL A 118 8.05 -1.03 13.48
C VAL A 118 8.31 -2.32 12.71
N ASP A 119 9.52 -2.86 12.75
CA ASP A 119 9.82 -4.16 12.13
C ASP A 119 9.18 -5.31 12.91
N ASN A 120 9.26 -5.27 14.24
CA ASN A 120 8.69 -6.25 15.15
C ASN A 120 8.24 -5.57 16.47
N PRO A 121 6.98 -5.73 16.90
CA PRO A 121 5.96 -6.64 16.34
C PRO A 121 5.11 -6.07 15.21
N ILE A 122 5.10 -4.75 14.97
CA ILE A 122 4.07 -4.10 14.14
C ILE A 122 3.98 -4.71 12.74
N THR A 123 5.05 -4.63 11.96
CA THR A 123 5.01 -5.10 10.57
C THR A 123 5.00 -6.61 10.48
N ALA A 124 5.74 -7.29 11.36
CA ALA A 124 5.74 -8.76 11.45
C ALA A 124 4.33 -9.33 11.67
N LYS A 125 3.54 -8.73 12.57
CA LYS A 125 2.15 -9.13 12.83
C LYS A 125 1.22 -8.80 11.67
N ILE A 126 1.41 -7.66 10.99
CA ILE A 126 0.64 -7.34 9.77
C ILE A 126 0.87 -8.41 8.69
N ILE A 127 2.13 -8.78 8.44
CA ILE A 127 2.49 -9.84 7.48
C ILE A 127 1.87 -11.18 7.90
N HIS A 128 2.02 -11.58 9.17
CA HIS A 128 1.47 -12.83 9.69
C HIS A 128 -0.04 -12.94 9.49
N HIS A 129 -0.80 -11.90 9.84
CA HIS A 129 -2.26 -11.89 9.70
C HIS A 129 -2.71 -11.98 8.25
N TYR A 130 -1.98 -11.36 7.33
CA TYR A 130 -2.25 -11.47 5.90
C TYR A 130 -1.92 -12.86 5.34
N SER A 131 -0.73 -13.39 5.65
CA SER A 131 -0.23 -14.65 5.11
C SER A 131 -0.95 -15.89 5.66
N SER A 132 -1.48 -15.82 6.89
CA SER A 132 -2.19 -16.93 7.54
C SER A 132 -3.71 -16.95 7.30
N SER A 133 -4.18 -16.28 6.25
CA SER A 133 -5.60 -16.05 5.98
C SER A 133 -5.96 -16.20 4.51
N CYS A 134 -7.24 -16.42 4.24
CA CYS A 134 -7.78 -16.31 2.90
C CYS A 134 -7.66 -14.85 2.43
N GLN A 135 -6.92 -14.61 1.34
CA GLN A 135 -6.64 -13.28 0.80
C GLN A 135 -7.84 -12.72 0.01
N ASP A 136 -8.98 -12.59 0.68
CA ASP A 136 -10.15 -11.93 0.12
C ASP A 136 -9.90 -10.42 -0.11
N ILE A 137 -10.81 -9.77 -0.82
CA ILE A 137 -10.66 -8.36 -1.19
C ILE A 137 -10.53 -7.47 0.05
N CYS A 138 -11.31 -7.73 1.11
CA CYS A 138 -11.28 -6.95 2.34
C CYS A 138 -9.92 -7.06 3.05
N LEU A 139 -9.37 -8.27 3.15
CA LEU A 139 -8.07 -8.54 3.76
C LEU A 139 -6.94 -7.91 2.95
N LYS A 140 -6.97 -8.03 1.61
CA LYS A 140 -6.03 -7.37 0.69
C LYS A 140 -6.03 -5.85 0.89
N MET A 141 -7.21 -5.23 0.93
CA MET A 141 -7.34 -3.79 1.18
C MET A 141 -6.83 -3.39 2.56
N ALA A 142 -7.17 -4.15 3.60
CA ALA A 142 -6.69 -3.91 4.96
C ALA A 142 -5.16 -4.02 5.06
N PHE A 143 -4.56 -4.99 4.37
CA PHE A 143 -3.11 -5.14 4.29
C PHE A 143 -2.45 -3.95 3.60
N MET A 144 -2.91 -3.56 2.40
CA MET A 144 -2.34 -2.40 1.68
C MET A 144 -2.46 -1.11 2.49
N LYS A 145 -3.63 -0.87 3.10
CA LYS A 145 -3.85 0.28 4.00
C LYS A 145 -2.87 0.26 5.17
N SER A 146 -2.63 -0.92 5.76
CA SER A 146 -1.71 -1.06 6.88
C SER A 146 -0.26 -0.78 6.48
N VAL A 147 0.15 -1.24 5.29
CA VAL A 147 1.48 -0.94 4.73
C VAL A 147 1.65 0.57 4.50
N VAL A 148 0.68 1.24 3.87
CA VAL A 148 0.71 2.69 3.63
C VAL A 148 0.80 3.46 4.97
N GLN A 149 0.04 3.06 5.98
CA GLN A 149 0.08 3.69 7.30
C GLN A 149 1.44 3.54 7.98
N VAL A 150 2.01 2.32 7.99
CA VAL A 150 3.33 2.07 8.59
C VAL A 150 4.42 2.87 7.87
N THR A 151 4.46 2.79 6.54
CA THR A 151 5.49 3.47 5.73
C THR A 151 5.39 4.99 5.84
N THR A 152 4.18 5.54 5.91
CA THR A 152 3.94 6.96 6.17
C THR A 152 4.43 7.36 7.57
N ALA A 153 4.16 6.53 8.58
CA ALA A 153 4.62 6.79 9.95
C ALA A 153 6.16 6.82 10.01
N ILE A 154 6.85 5.89 9.34
CA ILE A 154 8.31 5.90 9.22
C ILE A 154 8.80 7.17 8.53
N LYS A 155 8.21 7.54 7.38
CA LYS A 155 8.60 8.73 6.60
C LYS A 155 8.46 10.03 7.39
N ASN A 156 7.54 10.09 8.35
CA ASN A 156 7.30 11.27 9.18
C ASN A 156 8.29 11.44 10.35
N ILE A 157 9.13 10.45 10.62
CA ILE A 157 10.19 10.57 11.63
C ILE A 157 11.31 11.46 11.06
N LYS A 158 11.70 12.49 11.81
CA LYS A 158 12.82 13.36 11.47
C LYS A 158 14.15 12.64 11.71
N ASP A 159 15.18 13.00 10.93
CA ASP A 159 16.56 12.54 11.12
C ASP A 159 16.74 11.02 11.00
N LEU A 160 16.03 10.41 10.04
CA LEU A 160 15.98 8.96 9.81
C LEU A 160 17.20 8.42 9.02
N GLU A 161 18.40 8.94 9.26
CA GLU A 161 19.51 8.81 8.31
C GLU A 161 19.99 7.37 8.11
N ASP A 162 20.07 6.55 9.16
CA ASP A 162 20.64 5.20 9.07
C ASP A 162 19.60 4.06 9.18
N PHE A 163 18.32 4.40 9.40
CA PHE A 163 17.29 3.37 9.56
C PHE A 163 17.07 2.62 8.25
N GLN A 164 17.10 1.29 8.34
CA GLN A 164 16.77 0.37 7.26
C GLN A 164 15.50 -0.38 7.65
N PHE A 165 14.44 -0.23 6.87
CA PHE A 165 13.20 -0.94 7.13
C PHE A 165 13.37 -2.41 6.71
N ALA A 166 13.63 -3.29 7.68
CA ALA A 166 14.01 -4.68 7.42
C ALA A 166 12.91 -5.46 6.70
N GLN A 167 11.64 -5.15 6.99
CA GLN A 167 10.49 -5.83 6.37
C GLN A 167 10.16 -5.36 4.94
N LYS A 168 10.87 -4.35 4.41
CA LYS A 168 10.55 -3.74 3.11
C LYS A 168 10.43 -4.78 1.99
N MET A 169 11.46 -5.61 1.79
CA MET A 169 11.48 -6.58 0.69
C MET A 169 10.42 -7.67 0.83
N THR A 170 10.13 -8.09 2.06
CA THR A 170 9.04 -9.04 2.33
C THR A 170 7.69 -8.45 1.91
N LEU A 171 7.40 -7.20 2.30
CA LEU A 171 6.18 -6.50 1.91
C LEU A 171 6.11 -6.33 0.39
N THR A 172 7.20 -5.92 -0.26
CA THR A 172 7.28 -5.79 -1.71
C THR A 172 6.92 -7.08 -2.42
N GLY A 173 7.49 -8.21 -1.99
CA GLY A 173 7.19 -9.53 -2.56
C GLY A 173 5.71 -9.92 -2.43
N ILE A 174 5.10 -9.68 -1.26
CA ILE A 174 3.68 -9.95 -1.02
C ILE A 174 2.78 -9.08 -1.91
N ILE A 175 3.11 -7.80 -2.05
CA ILE A 175 2.32 -6.85 -2.86
C ILE A 175 2.42 -7.22 -4.34
N ILE A 176 3.62 -7.54 -4.84
CA ILE A 176 3.81 -8.02 -6.21
C ILE A 176 2.99 -9.29 -6.48
N ALA A 177 3.06 -10.28 -5.57
CA ALA A 177 2.29 -11.51 -5.70
C ALA A 177 0.78 -11.23 -5.75
N THR A 178 0.33 -10.25 -4.97
CA THR A 178 -1.07 -9.81 -4.97
C THR A 178 -1.47 -9.19 -6.31
N ILE A 179 -0.64 -8.32 -6.90
CA ILE A 179 -0.91 -7.74 -8.24
C ILE A 179 -0.96 -8.83 -9.31
N LYS A 180 0.00 -9.77 -9.30
CA LYS A 180 0.10 -10.87 -10.26
C LYS A 180 -1.09 -11.85 -10.17
N ALA A 181 -1.72 -11.96 -8.99
CA ALA A 181 -2.88 -12.82 -8.78
C ALA A 181 -4.22 -12.18 -9.22
N GLU A 182 -4.27 -10.87 -9.47
CA GLU A 182 -5.50 -10.21 -9.93
C GLU A 182 -5.73 -10.46 -11.44
N PRO A 183 -7.00 -10.55 -11.92
CA PRO A 183 -7.33 -10.83 -13.33
C PRO A 183 -6.78 -9.80 -14.32
N THR A 184 -5.92 -10.19 -15.27
CA THR A 184 -5.17 -9.24 -16.13
C THR A 184 -6.00 -8.44 -17.12
N ASP A 185 -7.24 -8.85 -17.37
CA ASP A 185 -8.15 -8.31 -18.37
C ASP A 185 -9.20 -7.34 -17.79
N SER A 186 -9.44 -7.37 -16.49
CA SER A 186 -10.51 -6.63 -15.82
C SER A 186 -10.08 -6.06 -14.47
N LEU A 187 -10.71 -4.95 -14.08
CA LEU A 187 -10.54 -4.36 -12.75
C LEU A 187 -11.88 -4.39 -12.01
N VAL A 188 -11.97 -5.22 -10.97
CA VAL A 188 -13.20 -5.45 -10.19
C VAL A 188 -13.12 -4.92 -8.77
N SER A 189 -11.94 -4.44 -8.35
CA SER A 189 -11.66 -3.98 -7.00
C SER A 189 -10.55 -2.91 -6.99
N PRO A 190 -10.40 -2.12 -5.92
CA PRO A 190 -9.32 -1.13 -5.79
C PRO A 190 -7.96 -1.75 -5.43
N VAL A 191 -7.84 -3.08 -5.35
CA VAL A 191 -6.64 -3.77 -4.86
C VAL A 191 -5.38 -3.37 -5.62
N ARG A 192 -5.41 -3.32 -6.97
CA ARG A 192 -4.24 -2.90 -7.76
C ARG A 192 -3.82 -1.46 -7.48
N THR A 193 -4.77 -0.55 -7.35
CA THR A 193 -4.52 0.85 -7.00
C THR A 193 -3.81 0.93 -5.65
N MET A 194 -4.37 0.29 -4.62
CA MET A 194 -3.80 0.30 -3.27
C MET A 194 -2.43 -0.41 -3.21
N ALA A 195 -2.24 -1.44 -4.02
CA ALA A 195 -0.96 -2.13 -4.15
C ALA A 195 0.14 -1.23 -4.74
N MET A 196 -0.17 -0.50 -5.82
CA MET A 196 0.76 0.45 -6.43
C MET A 196 1.05 1.65 -5.50
N GLU A 197 0.03 2.13 -4.78
CA GLU A 197 0.20 3.15 -3.73
C GLU A 197 1.15 2.64 -2.63
N ALA A 198 0.93 1.44 -2.09
CA ALA A 198 1.80 0.83 -1.09
C ALA A 198 3.25 0.68 -1.58
N LEU A 199 3.45 0.26 -2.84
CA LEU A 199 4.78 0.19 -3.45
C LEU A 199 5.44 1.57 -3.58
N SER A 200 4.67 2.61 -3.90
CA SER A 200 5.17 4.00 -3.99
C SER A 200 5.60 4.52 -2.62
N HIS A 201 4.88 4.17 -1.56
CA HIS A 201 5.32 4.50 -0.21
C HIS A 201 6.59 3.72 0.19
N LEU A 202 6.70 2.44 -0.15
CA LEU A 202 7.89 1.63 0.11
C LEU A 202 9.13 2.11 -0.65
N SER A 203 8.98 2.59 -1.88
CA SER A 203 10.11 3.08 -2.70
C SER A 203 10.85 4.24 -2.04
N ASN A 204 10.15 5.03 -1.24
CA ASN A 204 10.70 6.16 -0.49
C ASN A 204 11.52 5.77 0.76
N LEU A 205 11.46 4.51 1.20
CA LEU A 205 12.15 4.03 2.39
C LEU A 205 13.46 3.31 2.06
N LYS A 206 14.42 3.35 3.00
CA LYS A 206 15.64 2.54 2.98
C LYS A 206 15.36 1.10 3.45
N PRO A 207 16.05 0.07 2.91
CA PRO A 207 17.01 0.13 1.82
C PRO A 207 16.31 0.47 0.50
N PHE A 208 16.95 1.26 -0.36
CA PHE A 208 16.35 1.60 -1.65
C PHE A 208 16.41 0.42 -2.60
N TYR A 209 15.43 0.33 -3.49
CA TYR A 209 15.42 -0.71 -4.52
C TYR A 209 16.63 -0.56 -5.43
N SER A 210 17.19 -1.69 -5.88
CA SER A 210 18.19 -1.70 -6.95
C SER A 210 17.57 -1.24 -8.28
N THR A 211 18.41 -1.03 -9.29
CA THR A 211 17.95 -0.73 -10.65
C THR A 211 17.08 -1.85 -11.20
N GLU A 212 17.52 -3.09 -11.02
CA GLU A 212 16.83 -4.29 -11.47
C GLU A 212 15.48 -4.47 -10.75
N GLU A 213 15.46 -4.30 -9.43
CA GLU A 213 14.22 -4.37 -8.64
C GLU A 213 13.22 -3.27 -9.05
N SER A 214 13.72 -2.06 -9.30
CA SER A 214 12.88 -0.95 -9.77
C SER A 214 12.30 -1.24 -11.16
N ASN A 215 13.12 -1.74 -12.08
CA ASN A 215 12.67 -2.11 -13.44
C ASN A 215 11.65 -3.25 -13.42
N GLU A 216 11.83 -4.27 -12.56
CA GLU A 216 10.85 -5.34 -12.40
C GLU A 216 9.52 -4.81 -11.84
N LEU A 217 9.57 -3.95 -10.81
CA LEU A 217 8.39 -3.30 -10.24
C LEU A 217 7.63 -2.46 -11.28
N MET A 218 8.37 -1.73 -12.12
CA MET A 218 7.80 -0.95 -13.21
C MET A 218 7.11 -1.86 -14.24
N ASP A 219 7.79 -2.89 -14.76
CA ASP A 219 7.21 -3.78 -15.78
C ASP A 219 5.91 -4.45 -15.29
N ILE A 220 5.91 -4.97 -14.05
CA ILE A 220 4.73 -5.60 -13.44
C ILE A 220 3.58 -4.60 -13.31
N SER A 221 3.87 -3.39 -12.83
CA SER A 221 2.85 -2.36 -12.59
C SER A 221 2.28 -1.82 -13.91
N ILE A 222 3.15 -1.57 -14.91
CA ILE A 222 2.79 -1.18 -16.28
C ILE A 222 1.87 -2.26 -16.87
N HIS A 223 2.29 -3.53 -16.82
CA HIS A 223 1.47 -4.62 -17.34
C HIS A 223 0.09 -4.65 -16.67
N SER A 224 0.01 -4.45 -15.34
CA SER A 224 -1.26 -4.53 -14.59
C SER A 224 -2.33 -3.49 -14.96
N VAL A 225 -1.95 -2.41 -15.66
CA VAL A 225 -2.86 -1.31 -16.06
C VAL A 225 -2.92 -1.15 -17.57
N ILE A 226 -1.80 -1.23 -18.27
CA ILE A 226 -1.74 -1.03 -19.72
C ILE A 226 -2.43 -2.19 -20.46
N SER A 227 -2.43 -3.42 -19.93
CA SER A 227 -3.14 -4.56 -20.55
C SER A 227 -4.67 -4.48 -20.44
N LEU A 228 -5.21 -3.65 -19.54
CA LEU A 228 -6.64 -3.59 -19.26
C LEU A 228 -7.43 -3.09 -20.47
N GLN A 229 -8.61 -3.65 -20.71
CA GLN A 229 -9.52 -3.07 -21.70
C GLN A 229 -10.11 -1.75 -21.19
N PRO A 230 -10.41 -0.79 -22.08
CA PRO A 230 -11.15 0.41 -21.70
C PRO A 230 -12.48 0.02 -21.04
N PRO A 231 -12.88 0.67 -19.94
CA PRO A 231 -14.18 0.43 -19.34
C PRO A 231 -15.30 0.82 -20.31
N ALA A 232 -16.42 0.11 -20.27
CA ALA A 232 -17.63 0.54 -20.97
C ALA A 232 -18.10 1.90 -20.43
N GLU A 233 -18.66 2.75 -21.30
CA GLU A 233 -19.05 4.13 -20.96
C GLU A 233 -20.13 4.21 -19.86
N ASP A 234 -20.87 3.12 -19.63
CA ASP A 234 -22.04 3.11 -18.76
C ASP A 234 -21.74 2.76 -17.29
N ASN A 235 -20.48 2.42 -16.94
CA ASN A 235 -20.12 2.00 -15.58
C ASN A 235 -19.14 2.95 -14.90
N GLU A 236 -19.70 3.99 -14.25
CA GLU A 236 -18.95 5.01 -13.50
C GLU A 236 -18.00 4.41 -12.43
N SER A 237 -18.40 3.30 -11.79
CA SER A 237 -17.59 2.66 -10.75
C SER A 237 -16.31 2.04 -11.32
N ILE A 238 -16.40 1.37 -12.47
CA ILE A 238 -15.24 0.79 -13.16
C ILE A 238 -14.36 1.89 -13.76
N GLN A 239 -14.96 2.97 -14.28
CA GLN A 239 -14.21 4.13 -14.77
C GLN A 239 -13.38 4.78 -13.66
N THR A 240 -13.98 4.97 -12.48
CA THR A 240 -13.28 5.51 -11.30
C THR A 240 -12.12 4.61 -10.89
N LEU A 241 -12.38 3.29 -10.82
CA LEU A 241 -11.37 2.28 -10.53
C LEU A 241 -10.19 2.34 -11.51
N TYR A 242 -10.47 2.48 -12.80
CA TYR A 242 -9.48 2.59 -13.86
C TYR A 242 -8.65 3.87 -13.78
N ALA A 243 -9.32 5.02 -13.59
CA ALA A 243 -8.67 6.32 -13.43
C ALA A 243 -7.73 6.30 -12.22
N ASN A 244 -8.17 5.72 -11.11
CA ASN A 244 -7.36 5.57 -9.91
C ASN A 244 -6.16 4.64 -10.13
N ALA A 245 -6.34 3.51 -10.83
CA ALA A 245 -5.25 2.59 -11.15
C ALA A 245 -4.20 3.25 -12.05
N LYS A 246 -4.63 4.01 -13.07
CA LYS A 246 -3.73 4.80 -13.93
C LYS A 246 -2.95 5.82 -13.11
N HIS A 247 -3.63 6.59 -12.25
CA HIS A 247 -2.98 7.60 -11.42
C HIS A 247 -1.98 6.97 -10.43
N ALA A 248 -2.33 5.84 -9.80
CA ALA A 248 -1.43 5.13 -8.90
C ALA A 248 -0.20 4.57 -9.63
N LEU A 249 -0.34 4.13 -10.89
CA LEU A 249 0.79 3.75 -11.73
C LEU A 249 1.73 4.93 -11.98
N GLU A 250 1.19 6.08 -12.39
CA GLU A 250 1.97 7.31 -12.62
C GLU A 250 2.77 7.71 -11.36
N GLN A 251 2.12 7.71 -10.19
CA GLN A 251 2.76 8.03 -8.90
C GLN A 251 3.82 7.00 -8.47
N LEU A 252 3.60 5.71 -8.75
CA LEU A 252 4.60 4.68 -8.50
C LEU A 252 5.81 4.87 -9.42
N MET A 253 5.59 5.15 -10.71
CA MET A 253 6.68 5.40 -11.65
C MET A 253 7.52 6.59 -11.18
N GLU A 254 6.89 7.70 -10.81
CA GLU A 254 7.59 8.88 -10.27
C GLU A 254 8.48 8.51 -9.07
N GLY A 255 7.93 7.79 -8.09
CA GLY A 255 8.68 7.37 -6.89
C GLY A 255 9.87 6.46 -7.20
N LEU A 256 9.74 5.54 -8.14
CA LEU A 256 10.84 4.67 -8.58
C LEU A 256 11.87 5.44 -9.43
N MET A 257 11.42 6.43 -10.21
CA MET A 257 12.27 7.26 -11.06
C MET A 257 13.18 8.20 -10.29
N GLN A 258 12.74 8.76 -9.16
CA GLN A 258 13.47 9.84 -8.44
C GLN A 258 14.95 9.52 -8.16
N ARG A 259 15.35 8.24 -8.14
CA ARG A 259 16.74 7.81 -7.91
C ARG A 259 17.54 7.49 -9.18
N GLN A 260 16.89 7.45 -10.33
CA GLN A 260 17.45 7.07 -11.64
C GLN A 260 17.14 8.12 -12.72
N LEU A 261 17.09 9.40 -12.33
CA LEU A 261 16.88 10.53 -13.24
C LEU A 261 18.17 10.88 -14.02
N ASP A 262 18.79 9.87 -14.62
CA ASP A 262 19.90 10.03 -15.55
C ASP A 262 19.47 9.57 -16.97
N PRO A 263 20.21 9.95 -18.04
CA PRO A 263 19.88 9.53 -19.39
C PRO A 263 19.76 8.01 -19.60
N LYS A 264 20.46 7.20 -18.79
CA LYS A 264 20.47 5.75 -18.93
C LYS A 264 19.20 5.16 -18.33
N GLY A 265 18.83 5.58 -17.13
CA GLY A 265 17.59 5.21 -16.45
C GLY A 265 16.37 5.57 -17.30
N LEU A 266 16.35 6.78 -17.89
CA LEU A 266 15.28 7.16 -18.82
C LEU A 266 15.19 6.19 -20.02
N GLN A 267 16.33 5.82 -20.62
CA GLN A 267 16.35 4.90 -21.75
C GLN A 267 15.84 3.50 -21.36
N GLU A 268 16.23 2.99 -20.21
CA GLU A 268 15.74 1.70 -19.69
C GLU A 268 14.23 1.74 -19.45
N MET A 269 13.71 2.82 -18.87
CA MET A 269 12.27 2.99 -18.64
C MET A 269 11.47 3.06 -19.95
N VAL A 270 12.00 3.75 -20.96
CA VAL A 270 11.36 3.80 -22.28
C VAL A 270 11.36 2.43 -22.96
N HIS A 271 12.40 1.64 -22.76
CA HIS A 271 12.45 0.26 -23.26
C HIS A 271 11.35 -0.63 -22.64
N LEU A 272 11.00 -0.42 -21.36
CA LEU A 272 9.87 -1.13 -20.73
C LEU A 272 8.51 -0.81 -21.41
N LEU A 273 8.38 0.37 -22.00
CA LEU A 273 7.18 0.81 -22.71
C LEU A 273 7.16 0.42 -24.19
N GLU A 274 8.30 0.04 -24.78
CA GLU A 274 8.45 -0.23 -26.21
C GLU A 274 7.42 -1.25 -26.72
N LYS A 275 7.27 -2.39 -26.02
CA LYS A 275 6.30 -3.43 -26.38
C LYS A 275 4.84 -2.94 -26.39
N TRP A 276 4.52 -1.93 -25.57
CA TRP A 276 3.17 -1.39 -25.44
C TRP A 276 2.90 -0.26 -26.43
N ILE A 277 3.89 0.59 -26.69
CA ILE A 277 3.85 1.64 -27.72
C ILE A 277 3.67 1.02 -29.11
N LEU A 278 4.32 -0.13 -29.34
CA LEU A 278 4.26 -0.89 -30.59
C LEU A 278 3.13 -1.93 -30.61
N SER A 279 2.23 -1.94 -29.63
CA SER A 279 1.15 -2.92 -29.55
C SER A 279 0.17 -2.80 -30.73
N GLU A 280 -0.36 -3.93 -31.21
CA GLU A 280 -1.44 -3.94 -32.20
C GLU A 280 -2.75 -3.36 -31.63
N LYS A 281 -2.92 -3.37 -30.30
CA LYS A 281 -4.12 -2.87 -29.64
C LYS A 281 -4.02 -1.36 -29.40
N GLU A 282 -4.93 -0.62 -30.01
CA GLU A 282 -4.98 0.84 -29.94
C GLU A 282 -5.05 1.37 -28.49
N GLY A 283 -5.90 0.77 -27.65
CA GLY A 283 -6.02 1.19 -26.25
C GLY A 283 -4.75 0.97 -25.43
N GLU A 284 -3.96 -0.07 -25.76
CA GLU A 284 -2.65 -0.29 -25.11
C GLU A 284 -1.66 0.81 -25.55
N ARG A 285 -1.62 1.11 -26.85
CA ARG A 285 -0.77 2.19 -27.39
C ARG A 285 -1.11 3.55 -26.78
N GLU A 286 -2.38 3.93 -26.72
CA GLU A 286 -2.83 5.21 -26.16
C GLU A 286 -2.35 5.38 -24.71
N LYS A 287 -2.49 4.33 -23.91
CA LYS A 287 -2.06 4.37 -22.51
C LYS A 287 -0.56 4.40 -22.35
N ALA A 288 0.16 3.61 -23.15
CA ALA A 288 1.62 3.59 -23.15
C ALA A 288 2.20 4.95 -23.55
N MET A 289 1.62 5.60 -24.56
CA MET A 289 2.02 6.94 -25.00
C MET A 289 1.74 8.01 -23.94
N ASN A 290 0.58 7.96 -23.28
CA ASN A 290 0.27 8.86 -22.17
C ASN A 290 1.26 8.69 -21.00
N LEU A 291 1.57 7.44 -20.65
CA LEU A 291 2.54 7.15 -19.60
C LEU A 291 3.95 7.61 -20.01
N HIS A 292 4.37 7.34 -21.25
CA HIS A 292 5.64 7.80 -21.80
C HIS A 292 5.79 9.32 -21.71
N LEU A 293 4.75 10.06 -22.11
CA LEU A 293 4.71 11.52 -21.99
C LEU A 293 4.87 11.97 -20.53
N HIS A 294 4.18 11.31 -19.60
CA HIS A 294 4.29 11.62 -18.18
C HIS A 294 5.72 11.39 -17.64
N LEU A 295 6.37 10.28 -17.99
CA LEU A 295 7.76 10.01 -17.57
C LEU A 295 8.74 11.05 -18.13
N LEU A 296 8.56 11.47 -19.39
CA LEU A 296 9.37 12.53 -19.98
C LEU A 296 9.16 13.88 -19.27
N GLN A 297 7.92 14.20 -18.87
CA GLN A 297 7.63 15.41 -18.10
C GLN A 297 8.35 15.39 -16.74
N ILE A 298 8.32 14.26 -16.01
CA ILE A 298 9.05 14.10 -14.74
C ILE A 298 10.55 14.30 -14.97
N TYR A 299 11.12 13.68 -16.00
CA TYR A 299 12.54 13.80 -16.33
C TYR A 299 12.94 15.27 -16.60
N VAL A 300 12.17 15.96 -17.45
CA VAL A 300 12.42 17.37 -17.80
C VAL A 300 12.28 18.29 -16.59
N GLN A 301 11.28 18.07 -15.73
CA GLN A 301 11.06 18.89 -14.53
C GLN A 301 12.13 18.67 -13.47
N SER A 302 12.66 17.45 -13.36
CA SER A 302 13.64 17.11 -12.32
C SER A 302 15.07 17.51 -12.67
N ILE A 303 15.38 17.66 -13.97
CA ILE A 303 16.69 18.03 -14.46
C ILE A 303 16.74 19.56 -14.63
N GLY A 304 17.15 20.25 -13.56
CA GLY A 304 17.39 21.70 -13.58
C GLY A 304 18.57 22.13 -14.48
N VAL A 305 19.40 21.19 -14.93
CA VAL A 305 20.55 21.40 -15.83
C VAL A 305 20.53 20.30 -16.88
N CYS A 306 20.23 20.62 -18.14
CA CYS A 306 20.20 19.66 -19.25
C CYS A 306 21.49 18.81 -19.27
N ILE A 307 21.42 17.57 -18.80
CA ILE A 307 22.46 16.58 -19.07
C ILE A 307 22.34 16.27 -20.56
N PRO A 308 23.37 16.55 -21.38
CA PRO A 308 23.28 16.26 -22.80
C PRO A 308 23.11 14.75 -22.98
N LEU A 309 22.02 14.36 -23.65
CA LEU A 309 21.86 12.99 -24.14
C LEU A 309 23.05 12.67 -25.06
N LYS A 310 23.62 11.46 -24.95
CA LYS A 310 24.67 11.04 -25.88
C LYS A 310 24.12 11.01 -27.30
N LEU A 311 24.99 11.23 -28.28
CA LEU A 311 24.66 11.13 -29.70
C LEU A 311 23.95 9.78 -29.96
N GLY A 312 22.75 9.82 -30.54
CA GLY A 312 21.93 8.63 -30.81
C GLY A 312 20.84 8.34 -29.77
N GLN A 313 21.01 8.67 -28.48
CA GLN A 313 19.98 8.41 -27.46
C GLN A 313 18.69 9.19 -27.72
N PHE A 314 18.81 10.47 -28.09
CA PHE A 314 17.68 11.27 -28.54
C PHE A 314 17.01 10.67 -29.79
N GLY A 315 17.80 10.18 -30.74
CA GLY A 315 17.31 9.54 -31.95
C GLY A 315 16.51 8.26 -31.67
N THR A 316 16.93 7.45 -30.69
CA THR A 316 16.20 6.25 -30.25
C THR A 316 14.87 6.63 -29.59
N LEU A 317 14.88 7.62 -28.68
CA LEU A 317 13.67 8.09 -28.01
C LEU A 317 12.64 8.62 -29.01
N VAL A 318 13.07 9.50 -29.92
CA VAL A 318 12.19 10.06 -30.96
C VAL A 318 11.78 9.00 -31.98
N GLY A 319 12.71 8.11 -32.36
CA GLY A 319 12.46 7.04 -33.33
C GLY A 319 11.40 6.05 -32.87
N LEU A 320 11.31 5.80 -31.55
CA LEU A 320 10.28 4.92 -30.99
C LEU A 320 8.86 5.51 -31.13
N ILE A 321 8.71 6.82 -30.91
CA ILE A 321 7.41 7.50 -30.96
C ILE A 321 7.05 8.07 -32.33
N ALA A 322 8.02 8.23 -33.24
CA ALA A 322 7.80 8.78 -34.56
C ALA A 322 6.70 8.06 -35.36
N PRO A 323 6.61 6.71 -35.36
CA PRO A 323 5.50 6.00 -36.00
C PRO A 323 4.12 6.38 -35.45
N CYS A 324 4.01 6.72 -34.16
CA CYS A 324 2.75 7.09 -33.51
C CYS A 324 2.19 8.42 -34.04
N THR A 325 3.04 9.33 -34.52
CA THR A 325 2.59 10.60 -35.15
C THR A 325 1.82 10.38 -36.46
N CYS A 326 1.99 9.21 -37.07
CA CYS A 326 1.27 8.77 -38.26
C CYS A 326 0.19 7.73 -37.94
N ASP A 327 -0.12 7.47 -36.65
CA ASP A 327 -1.16 6.51 -36.29
C ASP A 327 -2.51 6.98 -36.84
N SER A 328 -3.23 6.04 -37.45
CA SER A 328 -4.60 6.22 -37.92
C SER A 328 -5.51 6.80 -36.83
N HIS A 329 -5.28 6.43 -35.56
CA HIS A 329 -6.09 6.88 -34.45
C HIS A 329 -5.65 8.25 -33.91
N ARG A 330 -6.63 9.11 -33.56
CA ARG A 330 -6.34 10.50 -33.17
C ARG A 330 -5.83 10.63 -31.73
N ARG A 331 -6.15 9.68 -30.85
CA ARG A 331 -5.74 9.73 -29.43
C ARG A 331 -4.30 9.26 -29.18
N THR A 332 -3.69 8.59 -30.15
CA THR A 332 -2.29 8.12 -30.11
C THR A 332 -1.31 9.03 -30.87
N ARG A 333 -1.83 10.03 -31.61
CA ARG A 333 -1.07 11.08 -32.30
C ARG A 333 -0.81 12.28 -31.40
#